data_AF-A0A9E2B7H6-F1
#
_entry.id   AF-A0A9E2B7H6-F1
#
_cell.length_a   1.000
_cell.length_b   1.000
_cell.length_c   1.000
_cell.angle_alpha   90.00
_cell.angle_beta   90.00
_cell.angle_gamma   90.00
#
_symmetry.space_group_name_H-M   'P 1'
#
loop_
_entity.id
_entity.type
_entity.pdbx_description
1 polymer ?
#
loop_
_entity_poly.entity_id
_entity_poly.type
_entity_poly.pdbx_seq_one_letter_code
_entity_poly.pdbx_strand_id
1 'polypeptide(L)'
;MQVPADNYDPAQLTDPVCGMKVPTDSEFSYQFGGNSYFFCCQGCTQKFSTDPAGYLSGEAQQATAMAEPVSGALYICPMDPEIEQDHPGSCPICGMALEVAGAPVLNTRTEYSCPMHPDIVQDEPGSCPKCGMALESRITEVEEKNEELIDMSRRFRISAVLALPVFVLAMAGDLAPALLPDSLTMKTAQWVQFLLATPVVLWCGWPFFMRGWQSVKSRNLNMFTLIAIGVGVAWSYSVVALLFPGIYPANMMHADGSVAVYFEAAAVITTLVLLGQVMELRARSHTNAAIKLLLGLAPNTARIIRDDGSEEDISLDQVLPGAILRVRPGEKIPVDGVVTRGSSAVDESMVTGESI
;
A
#
# COMPACT_ATOMS: atom_id res chain seq x y z
N MET A 1 -10.87 50.02 -19.03
CA MET A 1 -11.45 49.16 -20.06
C MET A 1 -12.10 47.99 -19.32
N GLN A 2 -13.43 48.00 -19.25
CA GLN A 2 -14.26 47.00 -18.56
C GLN A 2 -14.32 45.69 -19.36
N VAL A 3 -14.42 44.57 -18.63
CA VAL A 3 -14.87 43.25 -19.09
C VAL A 3 -16.41 43.28 -19.16
N PRO A 4 -17.08 42.73 -20.21
CA PRO A 4 -17.58 41.33 -20.22
C PRO A 4 -17.35 40.60 -21.58
N ALA A 5 -16.89 39.35 -21.61
CA ALA A 5 -17.62 38.07 -21.52
C ALA A 5 -18.48 37.75 -22.76
N ASP A 6 -18.06 36.72 -23.51
CA ASP A 6 -18.90 35.75 -24.26
C ASP A 6 -17.97 34.59 -24.70
N ASN A 7 -18.00 33.45 -24.02
CA ASN A 7 -18.78 32.28 -24.44
C ASN A 7 -18.63 31.94 -25.93
N TYR A 8 -17.61 31.15 -26.25
CA TYR A 8 -17.66 30.29 -27.44
C TYR A 8 -17.60 28.85 -26.95
N ASP A 9 -18.77 28.21 -26.89
CA ASP A 9 -18.98 26.79 -26.69
C ASP A 9 -19.10 26.14 -28.08
N PRO A 10 -18.02 25.58 -28.66
CA PRO A 10 -18.15 24.76 -29.84
C PRO A 10 -18.63 23.39 -29.38
N ALA A 11 -19.95 23.17 -29.45
CA ALA A 11 -20.66 21.90 -29.32
C ALA A 11 -19.76 20.70 -28.94
N GLN A 12 -19.37 20.59 -27.67
CA GLN A 12 -18.49 19.51 -27.24
C GLN A 12 -19.30 18.22 -27.21
N LEU A 13 -18.93 17.25 -28.04
CA LEU A 13 -19.54 15.92 -28.04
C LEU A 13 -18.88 15.09 -26.93
N THR A 14 -19.61 14.14 -26.37
CA THR A 14 -19.07 13.24 -25.34
C THR A 14 -18.67 11.92 -25.99
N ASP A 15 -17.44 11.48 -25.78
CA ASP A 15 -16.96 10.16 -26.19
C ASP A 15 -17.79 9.08 -25.46
N PRO A 16 -18.55 8.22 -26.18
CA PRO A 16 -19.41 7.20 -25.56
C PRO A 16 -18.65 6.12 -24.79
N VAL A 17 -17.36 5.93 -25.07
CA VAL A 17 -16.54 4.87 -24.46
C VAL A 17 -15.92 5.33 -23.16
N CYS A 18 -15.38 6.56 -23.11
CA CYS A 18 -14.63 7.05 -21.94
C CYS A 18 -15.27 8.26 -21.23
N GLY A 19 -16.29 8.89 -21.82
CA GLY A 19 -16.97 10.05 -21.24
C GLY A 19 -16.21 11.38 -21.34
N MET A 20 -15.06 11.42 -22.04
CA MET A 20 -14.33 12.66 -22.26
C MET A 20 -15.03 13.56 -23.28
N LYS A 21 -14.92 14.87 -23.09
CA LYS A 21 -15.41 15.87 -24.05
C LYS A 21 -14.47 15.95 -25.23
N VAL A 22 -15.01 15.82 -26.43
CA VAL A 22 -14.29 15.84 -27.71
C VAL A 22 -14.85 16.91 -28.64
N PRO A 23 -13.96 17.58 -29.40
CA PRO A 23 -14.40 18.55 -30.38
C PRO A 23 -15.01 17.85 -31.61
N THR A 24 -15.92 18.53 -32.30
CA THR A 24 -16.67 18.00 -33.47
C THR A 24 -15.80 17.74 -34.71
N ASP A 25 -14.54 18.12 -34.67
CA ASP A 25 -13.54 17.94 -35.74
C ASP A 25 -12.47 16.90 -35.39
N SER A 26 -12.70 16.05 -34.36
CA SER A 26 -11.77 14.97 -34.00
C SER A 26 -11.49 14.05 -35.19
N GLU A 27 -10.20 13.78 -35.46
CA GLU A 27 -9.75 12.81 -36.47
C GLU A 27 -10.24 11.38 -36.18
N PHE A 28 -10.60 11.10 -34.92
CA PHE A 28 -11.11 9.81 -34.49
C PHE A 28 -12.65 9.83 -34.52
N SER A 29 -13.25 9.36 -35.62
CA SER A 29 -14.70 9.27 -35.78
C SER A 29 -15.16 7.91 -36.33
N TYR A 30 -16.39 7.51 -36.00
CA TYR A 30 -17.02 6.27 -36.46
C TYR A 30 -18.50 6.49 -36.75
N GLN A 31 -18.99 5.97 -37.87
CA GLN A 31 -20.40 6.08 -38.25
C GLN A 31 -21.16 4.80 -37.89
N PHE A 32 -22.23 4.94 -37.12
CA PHE A 32 -23.10 3.82 -36.76
C PHE A 32 -24.57 4.29 -36.73
N GLY A 33 -25.47 3.51 -37.35
CA GLY A 33 -26.91 3.82 -37.36
C GLY A 33 -27.31 5.16 -37.99
N GLY A 34 -26.48 5.72 -38.88
CA GLY A 34 -26.73 7.03 -39.53
C GLY A 34 -26.25 8.25 -38.73
N ASN A 35 -25.64 8.04 -37.56
CA ASN A 35 -25.03 9.08 -36.74
C ASN A 35 -23.50 8.96 -36.75
N SER A 36 -22.81 10.11 -36.73
CA SER A 36 -21.35 10.19 -36.57
C SER A 36 -20.98 10.36 -35.11
N TYR A 37 -20.16 9.46 -34.58
CA TYR A 37 -19.61 9.50 -33.22
C TYR A 37 -18.14 9.90 -33.27
N PHE A 38 -17.70 10.68 -32.30
CA PHE A 38 -16.33 11.19 -32.21
C PHE A 38 -15.69 10.72 -30.90
N PHE A 39 -14.40 10.42 -30.95
CA PHE A 39 -13.65 9.76 -29.89
C PHE A 39 -12.37 10.53 -29.55
N CYS A 40 -11.87 10.35 -28.33
CA CYS A 40 -10.68 11.04 -27.85
C CYS A 40 -9.38 10.45 -28.41
N CYS A 41 -9.39 9.16 -28.79
CA CYS A 41 -8.23 8.43 -29.28
C CYS A 41 -8.65 7.21 -30.11
N GLN A 42 -7.69 6.64 -30.84
CA GLN A 42 -7.90 5.45 -31.68
C GLN A 42 -8.38 4.23 -30.87
N GLY A 43 -7.96 4.08 -29.61
CA GLY A 43 -8.40 2.99 -28.75
C GLY A 43 -9.90 3.04 -28.40
N CYS A 44 -10.45 4.24 -28.17
CA CYS A 44 -11.88 4.42 -27.95
C CYS A 44 -12.67 4.10 -29.23
N THR A 45 -12.19 4.54 -30.39
CA THR A 45 -12.79 4.18 -31.69
C THR A 45 -12.80 2.67 -31.93
N GLN A 46 -11.70 1.98 -31.61
CA GLN A 46 -11.58 0.54 -31.82
C GLN A 46 -12.51 -0.25 -30.89
N LYS A 47 -12.60 0.15 -29.61
CA LYS A 47 -13.55 -0.44 -28.64
C LYS A 47 -15.00 -0.23 -29.08
N PHE A 48 -15.35 1.00 -29.49
CA PHE A 48 -16.69 1.29 -30.00
C PHE A 48 -17.01 0.50 -31.28
N SER A 49 -16.05 0.32 -32.19
CA SER A 49 -16.26 -0.48 -33.41
C SER A 49 -16.48 -1.97 -33.16
N THR A 50 -16.07 -2.48 -31.99
CA THR A 50 -16.20 -3.89 -31.62
C THR A 50 -17.60 -4.21 -31.06
N ASP A 51 -18.20 -3.28 -30.31
CA ASP A 51 -19.58 -3.41 -29.84
C ASP A 51 -20.30 -2.04 -29.77
N PRO A 52 -20.72 -1.48 -30.92
CA PRO A 52 -21.36 -0.15 -30.95
C PRO A 52 -22.68 -0.09 -30.17
N ALA A 53 -23.42 -1.20 -30.12
CA ALA A 53 -24.74 -1.24 -29.49
C ALA A 53 -24.63 -1.19 -27.96
N GLY A 54 -23.66 -1.91 -27.36
CA GLY A 54 -23.44 -1.93 -25.91
C GLY A 54 -22.96 -0.59 -25.32
N TYR A 55 -22.22 0.20 -26.09
CA TYR A 55 -21.83 1.55 -25.68
C TYR A 55 -22.97 2.57 -25.82
N LEU A 56 -23.94 2.34 -26.70
CA LEU A 56 -25.10 3.22 -26.89
C LEU A 56 -26.29 2.86 -25.98
N SER A 57 -26.38 1.62 -25.49
CA SER A 57 -27.39 1.19 -24.51
C SER A 57 -27.09 1.65 -23.08
N GLY A 58 -25.88 2.15 -22.80
CA GLY A 58 -25.43 2.57 -21.47
C GLY A 58 -24.91 1.43 -20.59
N GLU A 59 -24.94 0.18 -21.07
CA GLU A 59 -24.44 -1.00 -20.35
C GLU A 59 -22.91 -0.97 -20.18
N ALA A 60 -22.18 -0.46 -21.17
CA ALA A 60 -20.71 -0.37 -21.10
C ALA A 60 -20.18 0.71 -20.13
N GLN A 61 -20.95 1.78 -19.88
CA GLN A 61 -20.59 2.83 -18.91
C GLN A 61 -20.90 2.43 -17.46
N GLN A 62 -21.86 1.51 -17.24
CA GLN A 62 -22.06 0.88 -15.93
C GLN A 62 -20.95 -0.13 -15.60
N ALA A 63 -20.41 -0.83 -16.61
CA ALA A 63 -19.31 -1.78 -16.43
C ALA A 63 -17.96 -1.15 -16.03
N THR A 64 -17.77 0.17 -16.20
CA THR A 64 -16.49 0.84 -15.90
C THR A 64 -16.51 1.62 -14.58
N ALA A 65 -17.69 1.91 -14.01
CA ALA A 65 -17.85 2.65 -12.75
C ALA A 65 -18.09 1.76 -11.52
N MET A 66 -18.31 0.46 -11.73
CA MET A 66 -18.29 -0.57 -10.69
C MET A 66 -17.09 -1.48 -10.96
N ALA A 67 -15.94 -1.16 -10.37
CA ALA A 67 -15.02 -2.23 -10.02
C ALA A 67 -15.78 -3.06 -8.97
N GLU A 68 -16.43 -4.13 -9.44
CA GLU A 68 -17.21 -5.00 -8.59
C GLU A 68 -16.32 -5.57 -7.47
N PRO A 69 -16.85 -5.72 -6.25
CA PRO A 69 -16.22 -6.58 -5.26
C PRO A 69 -16.02 -7.94 -5.92
N VAL A 70 -14.86 -8.55 -5.72
CA VAL A 70 -14.62 -9.91 -6.19
C VAL A 70 -15.69 -10.78 -5.52
N SER A 71 -16.73 -11.18 -6.27
CA SER A 71 -17.88 -11.89 -5.72
C SER A 71 -17.41 -13.21 -5.12
N GLY A 72 -17.48 -13.32 -3.79
CA GLY A 72 -17.02 -14.49 -3.04
C GLY A 72 -15.61 -14.36 -2.46
N ALA A 73 -14.95 -13.20 -2.57
CA ALA A 73 -13.73 -12.93 -1.83
C ALA A 73 -14.06 -12.69 -0.35
N LEU A 74 -13.50 -13.55 0.48
CA LEU A 74 -13.52 -13.39 1.94
C LEU A 74 -12.45 -12.35 2.30
N TYR A 75 -12.77 -11.37 3.13
CA TYR A 75 -11.90 -10.31 3.59
C TYR A 75 -11.54 -10.56 5.06
N ILE A 76 -10.25 -10.71 5.37
CA ILE A 76 -9.75 -11.01 6.70
C ILE A 76 -9.02 -9.83 7.32
N CYS A 77 -9.08 -9.75 8.65
CA CYS A 77 -8.25 -8.81 9.40
C CYS A 77 -6.89 -9.44 9.73
N PRO A 78 -5.76 -8.83 9.34
CA PRO A 78 -4.42 -9.37 9.62
C PRO A 78 -4.01 -9.36 11.11
N MET A 79 -4.84 -8.77 11.98
CA MET A 79 -4.66 -8.74 13.44
C MET A 79 -5.72 -9.54 14.21
N ASP A 80 -6.87 -9.80 13.59
CA ASP A 80 -7.99 -10.51 14.19
C ASP A 80 -8.44 -11.59 13.19
N PRO A 81 -7.73 -12.73 13.10
CA PRO A 81 -7.96 -13.74 12.06
C PRO A 81 -9.38 -14.35 12.10
N GLU A 82 -10.10 -14.16 13.19
CA GLU A 82 -11.50 -14.59 13.40
C GLU A 82 -12.51 -13.67 12.69
N ILE A 83 -12.08 -12.51 12.17
CA ILE A 83 -12.92 -11.57 11.42
C ILE A 83 -12.81 -11.85 9.93
N GLU A 84 -13.90 -12.37 9.38
CA GLU A 84 -14.12 -12.63 7.96
C GLU A 84 -15.32 -11.80 7.48
N GLN A 85 -15.17 -11.00 6.44
CA GLN A 85 -16.24 -10.21 5.82
C GLN A 85 -16.33 -10.52 4.32
N ASP A 86 -17.50 -10.32 3.72
CA ASP A 86 -17.73 -10.52 2.28
C ASP A 86 -17.57 -9.23 1.47
N HIS A 87 -17.14 -8.15 2.11
CA HIS A 87 -16.98 -6.84 1.50
C HIS A 87 -15.69 -6.14 1.96
N PRO A 88 -15.11 -5.25 1.14
CA PRO A 88 -14.02 -4.38 1.57
C PRO A 88 -14.49 -3.44 2.68
N GLY A 89 -13.63 -3.15 3.65
CA GLY A 89 -14.01 -2.35 4.80
C GLY A 89 -12.89 -2.22 5.84
N SER A 90 -13.22 -1.59 6.97
CA SER A 90 -12.36 -1.55 8.14
C SER A 90 -12.80 -2.61 9.15
N CYS A 91 -11.84 -3.32 9.74
CA CYS A 91 -12.08 -4.30 10.78
C CYS A 91 -12.91 -3.68 11.92
N PRO A 92 -14.03 -4.30 12.33
CA PRO A 92 -14.90 -3.79 13.39
C PRO A 92 -14.25 -3.87 14.77
N ILE A 93 -13.20 -4.68 14.94
CA ILE A 93 -12.48 -4.82 16.21
C ILE A 93 -11.34 -3.80 16.31
N CYS A 94 -10.35 -3.87 15.40
CA CYS A 94 -9.13 -3.08 15.49
C CYS A 94 -9.06 -1.87 14.55
N GLY A 95 -10.01 -1.74 13.63
CA GLY A 95 -10.14 -0.59 12.71
C GLY A 95 -9.13 -0.53 11.57
N MET A 96 -8.28 -1.56 11.40
CA MET A 96 -7.41 -1.72 10.22
C MET A 96 -8.22 -2.05 8.96
N ALA A 97 -7.68 -1.76 7.77
CA ALA A 97 -8.29 -2.17 6.52
C ALA A 97 -8.30 -3.70 6.41
N LEU A 98 -9.43 -4.26 5.95
CA LEU A 98 -9.55 -5.70 5.70
C LEU A 98 -8.89 -6.06 4.37
N GLU A 99 -8.17 -7.16 4.37
CA GLU A 99 -7.41 -7.66 3.22
C GLU A 99 -8.13 -8.87 2.61
N VAL A 100 -8.04 -9.06 1.30
CA VAL A 100 -8.66 -10.21 0.64
C VAL A 100 -7.93 -11.49 1.07
N ALA A 101 -8.64 -12.40 1.73
CA ALA A 101 -8.17 -13.73 2.05
C ALA A 101 -7.94 -14.50 0.75
N GLY A 102 -6.66 -14.71 0.42
CA GLY A 102 -6.25 -15.65 -0.63
C GLY A 102 -5.98 -15.07 -2.01
N ALA A 103 -5.98 -13.75 -2.21
CA ALA A 103 -5.47 -13.17 -3.46
C ALA A 103 -3.99 -12.76 -3.28
N PRO A 104 -3.02 -13.45 -3.91
CA PRO A 104 -1.71 -12.83 -4.10
C PRO A 104 -1.93 -11.62 -5.01
N VAL A 105 -1.61 -10.44 -4.50
CA VAL A 105 -1.60 -9.20 -5.28
C VAL A 105 -0.48 -9.32 -6.32
N LEU A 106 -0.79 -9.88 -7.48
CA LEU A 106 0.09 -9.83 -8.64
C LEU A 106 -0.10 -8.46 -9.30
N ASN A 107 0.58 -7.46 -8.75
CA ASN A 107 0.86 -6.22 -9.47
C ASN A 107 2.02 -6.48 -10.43
N THR A 108 1.75 -7.22 -11.50
CA THR A 108 2.71 -7.46 -12.58
C THR A 108 2.69 -6.27 -13.54
N ARG A 109 3.77 -5.47 -13.56
CA ARG A 109 4.03 -4.54 -14.67
C ARG A 109 4.88 -5.30 -15.69
N THR A 110 4.33 -5.51 -16.88
CA THR A 110 5.06 -6.11 -18.00
C THR A 110 5.98 -5.06 -18.60
N GLU A 111 7.28 -5.17 -18.36
CA GLU A 111 8.30 -4.35 -19.01
C GLU A 111 8.91 -5.13 -20.17
N TYR A 112 9.25 -4.46 -21.26
CA TYR A 112 9.80 -5.07 -22.47
C TYR A 112 11.28 -4.70 -22.60
N SER A 113 12.16 -5.70 -22.62
CA SER A 113 13.61 -5.50 -22.66
C SER A 113 14.23 -6.17 -23.89
N CYS A 114 15.29 -5.57 -24.45
CA CYS A 114 15.99 -6.16 -25.59
C CYS A 114 17.02 -7.22 -25.12
N PRO A 115 17.02 -8.45 -25.68
CA PRO A 115 17.96 -9.51 -25.28
C PRO A 115 19.44 -9.16 -25.56
N MET A 116 19.69 -8.29 -26.54
CA MET A 116 21.04 -7.84 -26.90
C MET A 116 21.44 -6.49 -26.26
N HIS A 117 20.46 -5.73 -25.75
CA HIS A 117 20.69 -4.41 -25.13
C HIS A 117 19.86 -4.30 -23.85
N PRO A 118 20.34 -4.86 -22.73
CA PRO A 118 19.61 -4.88 -21.46
C PRO A 118 19.26 -3.49 -20.91
N ASP A 119 19.98 -2.45 -21.36
CA ASP A 119 19.74 -1.05 -20.97
C ASP A 119 18.50 -0.44 -21.63
N ILE A 120 17.88 -1.12 -22.60
CA ILE A 120 16.67 -0.68 -23.29
C ILE A 120 15.48 -1.37 -22.64
N VAL A 121 14.76 -0.65 -21.78
CA VAL A 121 13.52 -1.06 -21.14
C VAL A 121 12.39 -0.17 -21.63
N GLN A 122 11.28 -0.75 -22.08
CA GLN A 122 10.09 -0.04 -22.55
C GLN A 122 8.83 -0.60 -21.88
N ASP A 123 7.83 0.24 -21.67
CA ASP A 123 6.54 -0.15 -21.08
C ASP A 123 5.58 -0.81 -22.09
N GLU A 124 5.92 -0.79 -23.37
CA GLU A 124 5.06 -1.25 -24.47
C GLU A 124 5.81 -2.22 -25.40
N PRO A 125 5.11 -3.18 -26.03
CA PRO A 125 5.71 -4.08 -27.01
C PRO A 125 6.16 -3.29 -28.25
N GLY A 126 7.37 -3.58 -28.71
CA GLY A 126 7.95 -2.85 -29.84
C GLY A 126 9.27 -3.43 -30.30
N SER A 127 9.91 -2.74 -31.26
CA SER A 127 11.25 -3.07 -31.72
C SER A 127 12.29 -2.23 -30.99
N CYS A 128 13.40 -2.85 -30.60
CA CYS A 128 14.50 -2.18 -29.96
C CYS A 128 15.06 -1.06 -30.85
N PRO A 129 15.12 0.21 -30.39
CA PRO A 129 15.62 1.33 -31.18
C PRO A 129 17.12 1.25 -31.49
N LYS A 130 17.89 0.36 -30.84
CA LYS A 130 19.31 0.16 -31.10
C LYS A 130 19.61 -0.92 -32.14
N CYS A 131 18.89 -2.05 -32.12
CA CYS A 131 19.20 -3.20 -32.98
C CYS A 131 18.03 -3.72 -33.82
N GLY A 132 16.84 -3.15 -33.67
CA GLY A 132 15.65 -3.53 -34.45
C GLY A 132 15.04 -4.88 -34.07
N MET A 133 15.61 -5.63 -33.12
CA MET A 133 15.02 -6.88 -32.62
C MET A 133 13.77 -6.59 -31.79
N ALA A 134 12.79 -7.50 -31.82
CA ALA A 134 11.60 -7.41 -30.98
C ALA A 134 11.99 -7.44 -29.50
N LEU A 135 11.36 -6.57 -28.69
CA LEU A 135 11.55 -6.56 -27.25
C LEU A 135 10.84 -7.75 -26.62
N GLU A 136 11.51 -8.40 -25.68
CA GLU A 136 10.97 -9.55 -24.96
C GLU A 136 10.35 -9.07 -23.64
N SER A 137 9.17 -9.57 -23.32
CA SER A 137 8.49 -9.23 -22.06
C SER A 137 9.24 -9.83 -20.88
N ARG A 138 9.67 -8.99 -19.96
CA ARG A 138 10.19 -9.35 -18.65
C ARG A 138 9.21 -8.89 -17.58
N ILE A 139 8.80 -9.82 -16.74
CA ILE A 139 7.98 -9.53 -15.58
C ILE A 139 8.96 -9.19 -14.46
N THR A 140 9.05 -7.91 -14.09
CA THR A 140 9.83 -7.49 -12.92
C THR A 140 8.91 -7.54 -11.71
N GLU A 141 9.23 -8.39 -10.72
CA GLU A 141 8.55 -8.38 -9.42
C GLU A 141 8.77 -7.01 -8.78
N VAL A 142 7.70 -6.23 -8.62
CA VAL A 142 7.77 -4.98 -7.87
C VAL A 142 8.00 -5.36 -6.40
N GLU A 143 9.22 -5.12 -5.90
CA GLU A 143 9.51 -5.16 -4.47
C GLU A 143 8.46 -4.32 -3.74
N GLU A 144 7.63 -4.99 -2.97
CA GLU A 144 6.57 -4.39 -2.17
C GLU A 144 7.25 -3.56 -1.07
N LYS A 145 7.50 -2.28 -1.35
CA LYS A 145 7.81 -1.32 -0.30
C LYS A 145 6.61 -1.32 0.64
N ASN A 146 6.76 -1.93 1.81
CA ASN A 146 5.78 -1.82 2.89
C ASN A 146 5.66 -0.35 3.29
N GLU A 147 4.73 0.39 2.68
CA GLU A 147 4.53 1.83 2.92
C GLU A 147 4.24 2.10 4.41
N GLU A 148 3.55 1.17 5.06
CA GLU A 148 3.30 1.23 6.51
C GLU A 148 4.59 1.10 7.34
N LEU A 149 5.50 0.18 6.98
CA LEU A 149 6.80 0.04 7.64
C LEU A 149 7.61 1.34 7.50
N ILE A 150 7.57 1.97 6.32
CA ILE A 150 8.26 3.23 6.05
C ILE A 150 7.66 4.36 6.89
N ASP A 151 6.33 4.50 6.94
CA ASP A 151 5.66 5.53 7.73
C ASP A 151 5.95 5.36 9.23
N MET A 152 5.80 4.14 9.76
CA MET A 152 6.05 3.84 11.18
C MET A 152 7.53 4.01 11.55
N SER A 153 8.45 3.60 10.66
CA SER A 153 9.89 3.82 10.86
C SER A 153 10.26 5.29 10.87
N ARG A 154 9.62 6.10 10.02
CA ARG A 154 9.82 7.55 9.98
C ARG A 154 9.32 8.21 11.26
N ARG A 155 8.10 7.87 11.70
CA ARG A 155 7.52 8.37 12.97
C ARG A 155 8.38 7.99 14.16
N PHE A 156 8.88 6.75 14.21
CA PHE A 156 9.79 6.27 15.25
C PHE A 156 11.11 7.07 15.29
N ARG A 157 11.76 7.29 14.14
CA ARG A 157 13.02 8.06 14.11
C ARG A 157 12.80 9.49 14.58
N ILE A 158 11.74 10.14 14.11
CA ILE A 158 11.40 11.51 14.52
C ILE A 158 11.06 11.54 16.02
N SER A 159 10.26 10.59 16.51
CA SER A 159 9.90 10.55 17.93
C SER A 159 11.11 10.30 18.81
N ALA A 160 12.03 9.41 18.43
CA ALA A 160 13.25 9.13 19.19
C ALA A 160 14.17 10.35 19.26
N VAL A 161 14.34 11.08 18.16
CA VAL A 161 15.17 12.31 18.11
C VAL A 161 14.59 13.40 19.00
N LEU A 162 13.26 13.53 19.07
CA LEU A 162 12.60 14.56 19.88
C LEU A 162 12.43 14.14 21.36
N ALA A 163 12.18 12.86 21.64
CA ALA A 163 11.98 12.35 22.99
C ALA A 163 13.30 12.22 23.77
N LEU A 164 14.43 11.99 23.10
CA LEU A 164 15.73 11.83 23.76
C LEU A 164 16.16 13.11 24.51
N PRO A 165 16.11 14.32 23.93
CA PRO A 165 16.36 15.55 24.68
C PRO A 165 15.39 15.78 25.83
N VAL A 166 14.10 15.45 25.66
CA VAL A 166 13.09 15.56 26.73
C VAL A 166 13.45 14.66 27.91
N PHE A 167 13.81 13.40 27.63
CA PHE A 167 14.24 12.43 28.63
C PHE A 167 15.50 12.88 29.37
N VAL A 168 16.52 13.33 28.63
CA VAL A 168 17.77 13.83 29.22
C VAL A 168 17.51 15.04 30.11
N LEU A 169 16.68 15.97 29.66
CA LEU A 169 16.40 17.19 30.39
C LEU A 169 15.53 16.94 31.64
N ALA A 170 14.60 15.99 31.61
CA ALA A 170 13.87 15.55 32.80
C ALA A 170 14.79 14.86 33.82
N MET A 171 15.61 13.89 33.38
CA MET A 171 16.55 13.19 34.26
C MET A 171 17.63 14.11 34.83
N ALA A 172 18.14 15.05 34.05
CA ALA A 172 19.10 16.04 34.55
C ALA A 172 18.49 16.96 35.60
N GLY A 173 17.22 17.35 35.43
CA GLY A 173 16.48 18.16 36.41
C GLY A 173 16.32 17.47 37.77
N ASP A 174 16.01 16.17 37.76
CA ASP A 174 15.73 15.42 38.99
C ASP A 174 16.99 14.87 39.68
N LEU A 175 17.95 14.34 38.91
CA LEU A 175 19.09 13.58 39.46
C LEU A 175 20.36 14.42 39.62
N ALA A 176 20.57 15.43 38.78
CA ALA A 176 21.78 16.22 38.77
C ALA A 176 21.53 17.70 38.46
N PRO A 177 20.78 18.41 39.32
CA PRO A 177 20.45 19.82 39.11
C PRO A 177 21.69 20.73 39.01
N ALA A 178 22.84 20.31 39.54
CA ALA A 178 24.11 21.03 39.44
C ALA A 178 24.80 20.94 38.05
N LEU A 179 24.38 20.02 37.18
CA LEU A 179 24.88 19.92 35.80
C LEU A 179 24.13 20.85 34.83
N LEU A 180 22.97 21.34 35.22
CA LEU A 180 22.21 22.29 34.41
C LEU A 180 22.83 23.69 34.58
N PRO A 181 23.03 24.43 33.48
CA PRO A 181 23.55 25.80 33.57
C PRO A 181 22.57 26.68 34.34
N ASP A 182 23.07 27.59 35.17
CA ASP A 182 22.27 28.50 36.02
C ASP A 182 21.24 29.34 35.24
N SER A 183 21.42 29.47 33.92
CA SER A 183 20.49 30.15 33.00
C SER A 183 19.21 29.36 32.70
N LEU A 184 19.15 28.07 33.03
CA LEU A 184 18.05 27.17 32.72
C LEU A 184 17.14 27.01 33.94
N THR A 185 16.20 27.94 34.09
CA THR A 185 15.14 27.85 35.10
C THR A 185 14.23 26.65 34.83
N MET A 186 13.68 26.04 35.89
CA MET A 186 12.74 24.91 35.80
C MET A 186 11.58 25.20 34.84
N LYS A 187 11.00 26.41 34.88
CA LYS A 187 9.98 26.84 33.90
C LYS A 187 10.46 26.76 32.45
N THR A 188 11.67 27.23 32.15
CA THR A 188 12.23 27.21 30.79
C THR A 188 12.45 25.78 30.32
N ALA A 189 12.94 24.91 31.21
CA ALA A 189 13.07 23.48 30.98
C ALA A 189 11.70 22.85 30.62
N GLN A 190 10.65 23.13 31.39
CA GLN A 190 9.30 22.61 31.11
C GLN A 190 8.73 23.11 29.77
N TRP A 191 8.98 24.36 29.39
CA TRP A 191 8.59 24.88 28.07
C TRP A 191 9.30 24.16 26.92
N VAL A 192 10.59 23.85 27.07
CA VAL A 192 11.34 23.06 26.09
C VAL A 192 10.78 21.64 26.00
N GLN A 193 10.48 21.01 27.15
CA GLN A 193 9.84 19.69 27.16
C GLN A 193 8.48 19.71 26.45
N PHE A 194 7.64 20.70 26.73
CA PHE A 194 6.35 20.85 26.06
C PHE A 194 6.49 20.98 24.54
N LEU A 195 7.40 21.85 24.08
CA LEU A 195 7.62 22.10 22.65
C LEU A 195 8.06 20.82 21.91
N LEU A 196 8.94 20.02 22.52
CA LEU A 196 9.48 18.79 21.91
C LEU A 196 8.53 17.59 22.07
N ALA A 197 7.85 17.45 23.21
CA ALA A 197 6.95 16.32 23.48
C ALA A 197 5.63 16.43 22.71
N THR A 198 5.13 17.64 22.46
CA THR A 198 3.87 17.85 21.75
C THR A 198 3.82 17.24 20.35
N PRO A 199 4.79 17.45 19.43
CA PRO A 199 4.81 16.77 18.14
C PRO A 199 4.98 15.25 18.28
N VAL A 200 5.71 14.77 19.29
CA VAL A 200 5.84 13.32 19.55
C VAL A 200 4.47 12.72 19.88
N VAL A 201 3.74 13.32 20.82
CA VAL A 201 2.45 12.80 21.27
C VAL A 201 1.37 13.00 20.20
N LEU A 202 1.21 14.23 19.69
CA LEU A 202 0.10 14.56 18.80
C LEU A 202 0.29 14.09 17.36
N TRP A 203 1.51 14.15 16.82
CA TRP A 203 1.77 13.77 15.42
C TRP A 203 2.30 12.34 15.30
N CYS A 204 3.38 11.97 16.01
CA CYS A 204 3.89 10.60 15.95
C CYS A 204 2.89 9.60 16.59
N GLY A 205 2.28 9.97 17.72
CA GLY A 205 1.29 9.16 18.45
C GLY A 205 -0.14 9.20 17.90
N TRP A 206 -0.43 10.00 16.86
CA TRP A 206 -1.77 10.08 16.26
C TRP A 206 -2.43 8.72 15.93
N PRO A 207 -1.71 7.74 15.35
CA PRO A 207 -2.31 6.44 15.03
C PRO A 207 -2.81 5.70 16.28
N PHE A 208 -2.16 5.90 17.43
CA PHE A 208 -2.55 5.26 18.68
C PHE A 208 -3.84 5.85 19.25
N PHE A 209 -4.01 7.17 19.15
CA PHE A 209 -5.26 7.82 19.53
C PHE A 209 -6.42 7.40 18.62
N MET A 210 -6.18 7.26 17.32
CA MET A 210 -7.19 6.79 16.38
C MET A 210 -7.62 5.35 16.68
N ARG A 211 -6.66 4.43 16.88
CA ARG A 211 -6.93 3.04 17.27
C ARG A 211 -7.58 2.93 18.65
N GLY A 212 -7.14 3.74 19.62
CA GLY A 212 -7.74 3.81 20.95
C GLY A 212 -9.19 4.29 20.91
N TRP A 213 -9.49 5.32 20.12
CA TRP A 213 -10.85 5.79 19.93
C TRP A 213 -11.76 4.73 19.27
N GLN A 214 -11.25 4.03 18.26
CA GLN A 214 -11.96 2.91 17.64
C GLN A 214 -12.24 1.78 18.64
N SER A 215 -11.26 1.41 19.48
CA SER A 215 -11.39 0.39 20.54
C SER A 215 -12.45 0.75 21.59
N VAL A 216 -12.54 2.03 21.97
CA VAL A 216 -13.59 2.51 22.87
C VAL A 216 -14.96 2.46 22.19
N LYS A 217 -15.04 2.86 20.91
CA LYS A 217 -16.29 2.83 20.14
C LYS A 217 -16.80 1.40 19.92
N SER A 218 -15.92 0.45 19.63
CA SER A 218 -16.26 -0.96 19.43
C SER A 218 -16.50 -1.72 20.74
N ARG A 219 -16.21 -1.11 21.90
CA ARG A 219 -16.26 -1.71 23.25
C ARG A 219 -15.33 -2.90 23.46
N ASN A 220 -14.41 -3.15 22.53
CA ASN A 220 -13.37 -4.17 22.63
C ASN A 220 -12.08 -3.50 23.08
N LEU A 221 -11.90 -3.37 24.40
CA LEU A 221 -10.76 -2.67 24.99
C LEU A 221 -9.45 -3.43 24.72
N ASN A 222 -8.48 -2.74 24.14
CA ASN A 222 -7.18 -3.30 23.76
C ASN A 222 -6.01 -2.46 24.31
N MET A 223 -4.78 -2.88 23.97
CA MET A 223 -3.54 -2.19 24.37
C MET A 223 -3.53 -0.71 23.98
N PHE A 224 -4.06 -0.35 22.79
CA PHE A 224 -4.08 1.03 22.32
C PHE A 224 -5.02 1.92 23.14
N THR A 225 -6.08 1.38 23.73
CA THR A 225 -6.92 2.15 24.67
C THR A 225 -6.13 2.55 25.91
N LEU A 226 -5.38 1.62 26.51
CA LEU A 226 -4.54 1.92 27.67
C LEU A 226 -3.48 2.98 27.33
N ILE A 227 -2.81 2.83 26.18
CA ILE A 227 -1.78 3.77 25.72
C ILE A 227 -2.37 5.15 25.47
N ALA A 228 -3.50 5.23 24.73
CA ALA A 228 -4.14 6.49 24.40
C ALA A 228 -4.60 7.25 25.65
N ILE A 229 -5.19 6.56 26.63
CA ILE A 229 -5.58 7.17 27.90
C ILE A 229 -4.35 7.59 28.70
N GLY A 230 -3.35 6.72 28.86
CA GLY A 230 -2.16 7.01 29.66
C GLY A 230 -1.36 8.20 29.12
N VAL A 231 -1.02 8.17 27.82
CA VAL A 231 -0.28 9.25 27.15
C VAL A 231 -1.14 10.52 27.08
N GLY A 232 -2.43 10.41 26.77
CA GLY A 232 -3.35 11.55 26.69
C GLY A 232 -3.53 12.27 28.02
N VAL A 233 -3.70 11.52 29.12
CA VAL A 233 -3.82 12.07 30.48
C VAL A 233 -2.50 12.68 30.93
N ALA A 234 -1.37 11.99 30.74
CA ALA A 234 -0.06 12.52 31.11
C ALA A 234 0.26 13.83 30.38
N TRP A 235 0.02 13.90 29.07
CA TRP A 235 0.26 15.10 28.28
C TRP A 235 -0.71 16.23 28.67
N SER A 236 -2.01 15.97 28.75
CA SER A 236 -3.00 16.99 29.11
C SER A 236 -2.82 17.55 30.52
N TYR A 237 -2.52 16.68 31.50
CA TYR A 237 -2.14 17.11 32.85
C TYR A 237 -0.94 18.05 32.80
N SER A 238 0.10 17.68 32.05
CA SER A 238 1.34 18.47 31.95
C SER A 238 1.10 19.83 31.28
N VAL A 239 0.20 19.89 30.30
CA VAL A 239 -0.22 21.16 29.68
C VAL A 239 -0.95 22.05 30.69
N VAL A 240 -1.86 21.50 31.49
CA VAL A 240 -2.58 22.26 32.51
C VAL A 240 -1.62 22.74 33.62
N ALA A 241 -0.70 21.87 34.06
CA ALA A 241 0.33 22.21 35.03
C ALA A 241 1.26 23.34 34.55
N LEU A 242 1.62 23.35 33.26
CA LEU A 242 2.47 24.38 32.66
C LEU A 242 1.75 25.72 32.47
N LEU A 243 0.52 25.70 31.94
CA LEU A 243 -0.21 26.93 31.57
C LEU A 243 -0.96 27.56 32.74
N PHE A 244 -1.48 26.74 33.67
CA PHE A 244 -2.33 27.18 34.77
C PHE A 244 -1.86 26.61 36.11
N PRO A 245 -0.62 26.92 36.56
CA PRO A 245 -0.11 26.40 37.82
C PRO A 245 -0.96 26.81 39.02
N GLY A 246 -1.63 27.98 38.97
CA GLY A 246 -2.46 28.50 40.06
C GLY A 246 -3.72 27.70 40.42
N ILE A 247 -4.08 26.67 39.63
CA ILE A 247 -5.18 25.75 39.96
C ILE A 247 -4.74 24.74 41.02
N TYR A 248 -3.42 24.48 41.12
CA TYR A 248 -2.86 23.49 42.03
C TYR A 248 -2.64 24.07 43.43
N PRO A 249 -2.85 23.28 44.49
CA PRO A 249 -2.59 23.72 45.85
C PRO A 249 -1.08 23.92 46.08
N ALA A 250 -0.74 24.86 46.98
CA ALA A 250 0.64 25.32 47.20
C ALA A 250 1.62 24.22 47.64
N ASN A 251 1.13 23.09 48.17
CA ASN A 251 1.95 21.93 48.53
C ASN A 251 2.44 21.11 47.32
N MET A 252 1.84 21.31 46.14
CA MET A 252 2.24 20.65 44.89
C MET A 252 3.13 21.53 44.00
N MET A 253 3.43 22.76 44.45
CA MET A 253 4.27 23.70 43.73
C MET A 253 5.72 23.63 44.22
N HIS A 254 6.66 23.76 43.29
CA HIS A 254 8.06 23.99 43.60
C HIS A 254 8.27 25.42 44.12
N ALA A 255 9.46 25.69 44.67
CA ALA A 255 9.82 26.99 45.23
C ALA A 255 9.74 28.16 44.21
N ASP A 256 9.74 27.86 42.91
CA ASP A 256 9.62 28.82 41.81
C ASP A 256 8.17 29.00 41.28
N GLY A 257 7.20 28.33 41.93
CA GLY A 257 5.79 28.32 41.55
C GLY A 257 5.48 27.47 40.32
N SER A 258 6.39 26.59 39.88
CA SER A 258 6.13 25.58 38.86
C SER A 258 5.51 24.32 39.48
N VAL A 259 4.79 23.54 38.68
CA VAL A 259 4.21 22.24 39.06
C VAL A 259 4.96 21.16 38.28
N ALA A 260 5.17 19.99 38.88
CA ALA A 260 5.81 18.86 38.20
C ALA A 260 5.00 18.44 36.96
N VAL A 261 5.71 18.13 35.86
CA VAL A 261 5.14 17.74 34.57
C VAL A 261 5.58 16.32 34.21
N TYR A 262 4.87 15.69 33.29
CA TYR A 262 5.07 14.31 32.81
C TYR A 262 5.21 14.25 31.28
N PHE A 263 5.81 15.28 30.68
CA PHE A 263 6.04 15.32 29.24
C PHE A 263 7.03 14.23 28.79
N GLU A 264 7.99 13.88 29.63
CA GLU A 264 8.94 12.79 29.42
C GLU A 264 8.24 11.43 29.36
N ALA A 265 7.33 11.16 30.30
CA ALA A 265 6.58 9.90 30.32
C ALA A 265 5.75 9.76 29.03
N ALA A 266 5.02 10.80 28.64
CA ALA A 266 4.21 10.79 27.42
C ALA A 266 5.06 10.59 26.15
N ALA A 267 6.18 11.29 26.02
CA ALA A 267 7.06 11.21 24.85
C ALA A 267 7.79 9.86 24.75
N VAL A 268 8.31 9.35 25.88
CA VAL A 268 9.06 8.09 25.94
C VAL A 268 8.13 6.90 25.68
N ILE A 269 6.95 6.86 26.31
CA ILE A 269 5.96 5.79 26.07
C ILE A 269 5.59 5.75 24.59
N THR A 270 5.26 6.89 23.98
CA THR A 270 4.91 6.97 22.56
C THR A 270 6.04 6.44 21.67
N THR A 271 7.28 6.79 21.99
CA THR A 271 8.47 6.35 21.23
C THR A 271 8.71 4.84 21.36
N LEU A 272 8.58 4.28 22.55
CA LEU A 272 8.77 2.84 22.78
C LEU A 272 7.67 2.00 22.13
N VAL A 273 6.42 2.50 22.11
CA VAL A 273 5.32 1.84 21.39
C VAL A 273 5.58 1.84 19.88
N LEU A 274 6.03 2.98 19.32
CA LEU A 274 6.42 3.06 17.91
C LEU A 274 7.55 2.08 17.57
N LEU A 275 8.55 1.94 18.45
CA LEU A 275 9.61 0.95 18.29
C LEU A 275 9.05 -0.47 18.22
N GLY A 276 8.13 -0.83 19.13
CA GLY A 276 7.47 -2.13 19.13
C GLY A 276 6.73 -2.40 17.81
N GLN A 277 5.99 -1.42 17.31
CA GLN A 277 5.28 -1.54 16.01
C GLN A 277 6.25 -1.70 14.83
N VAL A 278 7.38 -0.98 14.82
CA VAL A 278 8.42 -1.15 13.78
C VAL A 278 9.03 -2.55 13.84
N MET A 279 9.33 -3.05 15.04
CA MET A 279 9.87 -4.41 15.20
C MET A 279 8.88 -5.47 14.75
N GLU A 280 7.60 -5.32 15.11
CA GLU A 280 6.52 -6.21 14.70
C GLU A 280 6.35 -6.24 13.17
N LEU A 281 6.21 -5.07 12.54
CA LEU A 281 6.06 -4.96 11.08
C LEU A 281 7.29 -5.50 10.35
N ARG A 282 8.49 -5.25 10.87
CA ARG A 282 9.72 -5.79 10.31
C ARG A 282 9.74 -7.31 10.38
N ALA A 283 9.39 -7.90 11.53
CA ALA A 283 9.33 -9.35 11.68
C ALA A 283 8.35 -9.98 10.67
N ARG A 284 7.14 -9.42 10.51
CA ARG A 284 6.13 -9.89 9.54
C ARG A 284 6.60 -9.77 8.08
N SER A 285 7.28 -8.68 7.74
CA SER A 285 7.80 -8.49 6.37
C SER A 285 8.83 -9.56 5.98
N HIS A 286 9.66 -10.00 6.92
CA HIS A 286 10.67 -11.03 6.67
C HIS A 286 10.06 -12.42 6.44
N THR A 287 8.98 -12.77 7.14
CA THR A 287 8.30 -14.07 6.95
C THR A 287 7.54 -14.12 5.62
N ASN A 288 6.87 -13.04 5.23
CA ASN A 288 6.12 -12.99 3.98
C ASN A 288 7.02 -13.07 2.74
N ALA A 289 8.23 -12.49 2.80
CA ALA A 289 9.21 -12.58 1.72
C ALA A 289 9.66 -14.03 1.46
N ALA A 290 9.85 -14.83 2.52
CA ALA A 290 10.24 -16.23 2.40
C ALA A 290 9.16 -17.10 1.73
N ILE A 291 7.88 -16.83 2.02
CA ILE A 291 6.75 -17.53 1.39
C ILE A 291 6.61 -17.13 -0.08
N LYS A 292 6.75 -15.84 -0.42
CA LYS A 292 6.73 -15.37 -1.83
C LYS A 292 7.83 -16.02 -2.68
N LEU A 293 9.03 -16.20 -2.13
CA LEU A 293 10.12 -16.90 -2.83
C LEU A 293 9.81 -18.38 -3.13
N LEU A 294 8.97 -19.03 -2.32
CA LEU A 294 8.50 -20.39 -2.59
C LEU A 294 7.41 -20.42 -3.67
N LEU A 295 6.56 -19.39 -3.72
CA LEU A 295 5.48 -19.26 -4.71
C LEU A 295 5.99 -18.79 -6.09
N GLY A 296 7.07 -18.01 -6.15
CA GLY A 296 7.71 -17.57 -7.40
C GLY A 296 8.46 -18.68 -8.16
N LEU A 297 8.42 -19.91 -7.67
CA LEU A 297 9.04 -21.07 -8.31
C LEU A 297 8.14 -21.74 -9.35
N ALA A 298 6.86 -21.36 -9.49
CA ALA A 298 6.01 -21.85 -10.57
C ALA A 298 6.38 -21.15 -11.91
N PRO A 299 6.67 -21.88 -12.99
CA PRO A 299 6.97 -21.28 -14.29
C PRO A 299 5.70 -20.66 -14.88
N ASN A 300 5.69 -19.35 -15.18
CA ASN A 300 4.49 -18.68 -15.70
C ASN A 300 4.19 -18.97 -17.19
N THR A 301 5.06 -19.73 -17.86
CA THR A 301 4.93 -20.04 -19.29
C THR A 301 5.05 -21.54 -19.53
N ALA A 302 4.36 -22.01 -20.56
CA ALA A 302 4.40 -23.36 -21.06
C ALA A 302 4.67 -23.35 -22.57
N ARG A 303 5.48 -24.29 -23.05
CA ARG A 303 5.74 -24.44 -24.49
C ARG A 303 4.76 -25.42 -25.11
N ILE A 304 3.82 -24.92 -25.91
CA ILE A 304 2.84 -25.74 -26.63
C ILE A 304 3.38 -26.19 -27.99
N ILE A 305 3.05 -27.42 -28.37
CA ILE A 305 3.21 -27.95 -29.72
C ILE A 305 1.85 -27.85 -30.42
N ARG A 306 1.78 -27.07 -31.49
CA ARG A 306 0.58 -26.92 -32.32
C ARG A 306 0.43 -28.12 -33.28
N ASP A 307 -0.75 -28.29 -33.88
CA ASP A 307 -1.05 -29.41 -34.79
C ASP A 307 -0.16 -29.44 -36.05
N ASP A 308 0.41 -28.29 -36.43
CA ASP A 308 1.35 -28.15 -37.54
C ASP A 308 2.81 -28.53 -37.16
N GLY A 309 3.05 -28.89 -35.89
CA GLY A 309 4.36 -29.22 -35.35
C GLY A 309 5.20 -28.00 -34.95
N SER A 310 4.66 -26.79 -35.02
CA SER A 310 5.32 -25.58 -34.54
C SER A 310 5.34 -25.51 -33.01
N GLU A 311 6.33 -24.81 -32.47
CA GLU A 311 6.45 -24.56 -31.03
C GLU A 311 6.18 -23.09 -30.71
N GLU A 312 5.42 -22.86 -29.65
CA GLU A 312 5.13 -21.52 -29.17
C GLU A 312 5.14 -21.51 -27.64
N ASP A 313 5.73 -20.48 -27.04
CA ASP A 313 5.64 -20.26 -25.59
C ASP A 313 4.36 -19.47 -25.31
N ILE A 314 3.46 -20.05 -24.51
CA ILE A 314 2.18 -19.46 -24.11
C ILE A 314 2.14 -19.26 -22.59
N SER A 315 1.29 -18.35 -22.12
CA SER A 315 1.02 -18.21 -20.67
C SER A 315 0.36 -19.48 -20.15
N LEU A 316 0.65 -19.86 -18.90
CA LEU A 316 -0.02 -20.97 -18.21
C LEU A 316 -1.55 -20.89 -18.28
N ASP A 317 -2.11 -19.68 -18.17
CA ASP A 317 -3.56 -19.45 -18.17
C ASP A 317 -4.23 -19.80 -19.51
N GLN A 318 -3.44 -19.89 -20.58
CA GLN A 318 -3.91 -20.21 -21.93
C GLN A 318 -3.80 -21.72 -22.23
N VAL A 319 -3.24 -22.51 -21.32
CA VAL A 319 -3.13 -23.96 -21.47
C VAL A 319 -4.49 -24.61 -21.24
N LEU A 320 -5.06 -25.19 -22.30
CA LEU A 320 -6.33 -25.91 -22.22
C LEU A 320 -6.10 -27.43 -22.02
N PRO A 321 -7.02 -28.14 -21.36
CA PRO A 321 -6.97 -29.59 -21.24
C PRO A 321 -6.86 -30.27 -22.61
N GLY A 322 -5.89 -31.17 -22.76
CA GLY A 322 -5.61 -31.87 -24.02
C GLY A 322 -4.52 -31.23 -24.89
N ALA A 323 -3.98 -30.07 -24.50
CA ALA A 323 -2.81 -29.48 -25.16
C ALA A 323 -1.57 -30.38 -25.05
N ILE A 324 -0.75 -30.42 -26.12
CA ILE A 324 0.55 -31.11 -26.11
C ILE A 324 1.63 -30.10 -25.78
N LEU A 325 2.33 -30.30 -24.66
CA LEU A 325 3.40 -29.42 -24.21
C LEU A 325 4.78 -30.10 -24.37
N ARG A 326 5.80 -29.31 -24.75
CA ARG A 326 7.20 -29.75 -24.76
C ARG A 326 7.89 -29.24 -23.50
N VAL A 327 8.48 -30.15 -22.73
CA VAL A 327 9.36 -29.80 -21.60
C VAL A 327 10.78 -30.27 -21.92
N ARG A 328 11.76 -29.35 -21.86
CA ARG A 328 13.18 -29.66 -22.11
C ARG A 328 13.90 -30.05 -20.81
N PRO A 329 15.04 -30.75 -20.89
CA PRO A 329 15.83 -31.06 -19.69
C PRO A 329 16.20 -29.79 -18.91
N GLY A 330 15.89 -29.77 -17.61
CA GLY A 330 16.12 -28.62 -16.72
C GLY A 330 15.00 -27.59 -16.68
N GLU A 331 13.97 -27.71 -17.54
CA GLU A 331 12.75 -26.92 -17.42
C GLU A 331 11.82 -27.51 -16.36
N LYS A 332 11.05 -26.63 -15.71
CA LYS A 332 10.01 -27.03 -14.76
C LYS A 332 8.77 -27.51 -15.49
N ILE A 333 8.08 -28.47 -14.92
CA ILE A 333 6.80 -28.95 -15.46
C ILE A 333 5.74 -27.87 -15.21
N PRO A 334 5.08 -27.34 -16.26
CA PRO A 334 4.17 -26.20 -16.12
C PRO A 334 2.81 -26.56 -15.53
N VAL A 335 2.26 -27.73 -15.87
CA VAL A 335 0.94 -28.19 -15.45
C VAL A 335 0.93 -29.71 -15.24
N ASP A 336 -0.04 -30.20 -14.48
CA ASP A 336 -0.30 -31.63 -14.34
C ASP A 336 -0.71 -32.24 -15.69
N GLY A 337 -0.18 -33.44 -15.99
CA GLY A 337 -0.45 -34.10 -17.27
C GLY A 337 0.10 -35.51 -17.37
N VAL A 338 -0.01 -36.10 -18.57
CA VAL A 338 0.48 -37.46 -18.86
C VAL A 338 1.51 -37.39 -19.99
N VAL A 339 2.64 -38.10 -19.82
CA VAL A 339 3.70 -38.18 -20.82
C VAL A 339 3.19 -38.91 -22.07
N THR A 340 3.16 -38.20 -23.20
CA THR A 340 2.75 -38.77 -24.50
C THR A 340 3.93 -39.32 -25.30
N ARG A 341 5.11 -38.69 -25.22
CA ARG A 341 6.33 -39.08 -25.94
C ARG A 341 7.59 -38.73 -25.14
N GLY A 342 8.56 -39.63 -25.16
CA GLY A 342 9.87 -39.46 -24.50
C GLY A 342 9.92 -40.04 -23.07
N SER A 343 11.11 -39.98 -22.47
CA SER A 343 11.35 -40.38 -21.08
C SER A 343 12.44 -39.49 -20.49
N SER A 344 12.23 -38.99 -19.27
CA SER A 344 13.20 -38.21 -18.51
C SER A 344 13.02 -38.47 -17.02
N ALA A 345 14.05 -38.17 -16.22
CA ALA A 345 13.90 -38.07 -14.77
C ALA A 345 13.42 -36.66 -14.41
N VAL A 346 12.58 -36.56 -13.37
CA VAL A 346 11.99 -35.31 -12.87
C VAL A 346 12.22 -35.28 -11.36
N ASP A 347 12.66 -34.15 -10.84
CA ASP A 347 12.81 -33.93 -9.40
C ASP A 347 11.47 -33.44 -8.81
N GLU A 348 10.81 -34.31 -8.04
CA GLU A 348 9.56 -34.02 -7.34
C GLU A 348 9.77 -33.65 -5.85
N SER A 349 11.01 -33.47 -5.40
CA SER A 349 11.36 -33.26 -3.97
C SER A 349 10.61 -32.10 -3.31
N MET A 350 10.32 -31.04 -4.08
CA MET A 350 9.59 -29.87 -3.61
C MET A 350 8.10 -30.15 -3.30
N VAL A 351 7.53 -31.21 -3.87
CA VAL A 351 6.10 -31.56 -3.73
C VAL A 351 5.93 -32.82 -2.87
N THR A 352 6.73 -33.85 -3.12
CA THR A 352 6.62 -35.16 -2.45
C THR A 352 7.55 -35.29 -1.25
N GLY A 353 8.60 -34.47 -1.17
CA GLY A 353 9.66 -34.61 -0.16
C GLY A 353 10.63 -35.78 -0.42
N GLU A 354 10.48 -36.48 -1.55
CA GLU A 354 11.38 -37.58 -1.93
C GLU A 354 12.70 -37.02 -2.46
N SER A 355 13.83 -37.59 -2.06
CA SER A 355 15.17 -37.03 -2.36
C SER A 355 15.81 -37.56 -3.64
N ILE A 356 15.11 -38.42 -4.40
CA ILE A 356 15.65 -39.18 -5.55
C ILE A 356 14.68 -39.12 -6.71
#